data_AF-A0A7T2U7T2-F1
#
_entry.id   AF-A0A7T2U7T2-F1
#
_cell.length_a   1.000
_cell.length_b   1.000
_cell.length_c   1.000
_cell.angle_alpha   90.00
_cell.angle_beta   90.00
_cell.angle_gamma   90.00
#
_symmetry.space_group_name_H-M   'P 1'
#
loop_
_entity.id
_entity.type
_entity.pdbx_description
1 polymer ?
#
loop_
_entity_poly.entity_id
_entity_poly.type
_entity_poly.pdbx_seq_one_letter_code
_entity_poly.pdbx_strand_id
1 'polypeptide(L)'
;MVVTVLSREGDGTASDALIDIVSAALEGVRPQTDQVIVQSAKVVPYAIRATLRFFSGPDRGVALAEARKRTDRFAADMRRIGMEITVDGLHAAMRVAGVQKVLLDSPAGGVPVTHEQAPYCTGIELIDGGVADD
;
A
#
# COMPACT_ATOMS: atom_id res chain seq x y z
N MET A 1 -4.03 -27.03 1.68
CA MET A 1 -3.33 -25.73 1.89
C MET A 1 -3.60 -24.75 0.74
N VAL A 2 -3.68 -23.44 0.98
CA VAL A 2 -3.77 -22.40 -0.09
C VAL A 2 -2.45 -21.65 -0.22
N VAL A 3 -1.97 -21.46 -1.44
CA VAL A 3 -0.80 -20.66 -1.78
C VAL A 3 -1.26 -19.49 -2.65
N THR A 4 -1.14 -18.29 -2.11
CA THR A 4 -1.51 -17.04 -2.79
C THR A 4 -0.27 -16.43 -3.43
N VAL A 5 -0.34 -16.16 -4.73
CA VAL A 5 0.76 -15.60 -5.53
C VAL A 5 0.48 -14.13 -5.83
N LEU A 6 1.38 -13.24 -5.41
CA LEU A 6 1.36 -11.83 -5.80
C LEU A 6 2.42 -11.62 -6.88
N SER A 7 1.98 -11.19 -8.06
CA SER A 7 2.89 -10.78 -9.14
C SER A 7 3.63 -9.51 -8.77
N ARG A 8 4.86 -9.37 -9.27
CA ARG A 8 5.61 -8.10 -9.21
C ARG A 8 5.31 -7.18 -10.39
N GLU A 9 4.63 -7.69 -11.40
CA GLU A 9 4.26 -6.95 -12.60
C GLU A 9 2.85 -6.34 -12.45
N GLY A 10 2.59 -5.27 -13.20
CA GLY A 10 1.28 -4.63 -13.24
C GLY A 10 0.76 -4.23 -11.85
N ASP A 11 -0.50 -4.59 -11.59
CA ASP A 11 -1.21 -4.34 -10.33
C ASP A 11 -0.95 -5.40 -9.24
N GLY A 12 -0.28 -6.50 -9.60
CA GLY A 12 -0.02 -7.63 -8.71
C GLY A 12 -0.82 -8.89 -9.03
N THR A 13 -1.74 -8.85 -9.99
CA THR A 13 -2.46 -10.05 -10.45
C THR A 13 -1.49 -11.02 -11.12
N ALA A 14 -1.49 -12.28 -10.69
CA ALA A 14 -0.71 -13.35 -11.31
C ALA A 14 -1.43 -13.88 -12.55
N SER A 15 -0.71 -14.05 -13.66
CA SER A 15 -1.24 -14.69 -14.86
C SER A 15 -1.40 -16.20 -14.67
N ASP A 16 -2.28 -16.81 -15.47
CA ASP A 16 -2.49 -18.27 -15.45
C ASP A 16 -1.18 -19.03 -15.66
N ALA A 17 -0.33 -18.55 -16.58
CA ALA A 17 1.00 -19.12 -16.81
C ALA A 17 1.90 -19.09 -15.55
N LEU A 18 1.85 -18.02 -14.76
CA LEU A 18 2.60 -17.94 -13.50
C LEU A 18 2.02 -18.89 -12.44
N ILE A 19 0.69 -19.00 -12.37
CA ILE A 19 0.00 -19.94 -11.48
C ILE A 19 0.37 -21.39 -11.82
N ASP A 20 0.41 -21.74 -13.12
CA ASP A 20 0.78 -23.08 -13.58
C ASP A 20 2.24 -23.41 -13.23
N ILE A 21 3.17 -22.45 -13.43
CA ILE A 21 4.58 -22.62 -13.06
C ILE A 21 4.73 -22.90 -11.56
N VAL A 22 4.03 -22.12 -10.71
CA VAL A 22 4.08 -22.30 -9.26
C VAL A 22 3.41 -23.61 -8.85
N SER A 23 2.28 -23.97 -9.46
CA SER A 23 1.57 -25.23 -9.19
C SER A 23 2.45 -26.44 -9.48
N ALA A 24 3.07 -26.48 -10.66
CA ALA A 24 3.97 -27.57 -11.05
C ALA A 24 5.18 -27.69 -10.11
N ALA A 25 5.74 -26.56 -9.67
CA ALA A 25 6.86 -26.57 -8.72
C ALA A 25 6.48 -27.15 -7.35
N LEU A 26 5.23 -26.98 -6.92
CA LEU A 26 4.74 -27.45 -5.63
C LEU A 26 4.32 -28.93 -5.64
N GLU A 27 4.01 -29.52 -6.80
CA GLU A 27 3.67 -30.94 -6.92
C GLU A 27 4.79 -31.86 -6.41
N GLY A 28 6.06 -31.50 -6.61
CA GLY A 28 7.22 -32.26 -6.14
C GLY A 28 7.55 -32.08 -4.66
N VAL A 29 6.92 -31.13 -3.97
CA VAL A 29 7.23 -30.74 -2.59
C VAL A 29 6.09 -31.09 -1.61
N ARG A 30 4.85 -31.23 -2.10
CA ARG A 30 3.69 -31.43 -1.24
C ARG A 30 3.69 -32.81 -0.56
N PRO A 31 3.24 -32.91 0.72
CA PRO A 31 2.93 -34.20 1.34
C PRO A 31 1.82 -34.94 0.58
N GLN A 32 1.88 -36.28 0.53
CA GLN A 32 0.97 -37.11 -0.27
C GLN A 32 -0.53 -36.90 0.02
N THR A 33 -0.88 -36.46 1.22
CA THR A 33 -2.26 -36.32 1.68
C THR A 33 -2.82 -34.90 1.66
N ASP A 34 -2.03 -33.88 1.26
CA ASP A 34 -2.51 -32.49 1.24
C ASP A 34 -2.82 -32.01 -0.19
N GLN A 35 -3.96 -31.35 -0.35
CA GLN A 35 -4.35 -30.68 -1.59
C GLN A 35 -3.88 -29.23 -1.53
N VAL A 36 -3.00 -28.86 -2.46
CA VAL A 36 -2.50 -27.48 -2.58
C VAL A 36 -3.31 -26.77 -3.65
N ILE A 37 -3.89 -25.62 -3.30
CA ILE A 37 -4.59 -24.73 -4.22
C ILE A 37 -3.70 -23.52 -4.43
N VAL A 38 -3.25 -23.29 -5.66
CA VAL A 38 -2.48 -22.09 -6.03
C VAL A 38 -3.44 -21.09 -6.68
N GLN A 39 -3.42 -19.85 -6.22
CA GLN A 39 -4.27 -18.79 -6.75
C GLN A 39 -3.55 -17.44 -6.78
N SER A 40 -4.01 -16.52 -7.63
CA SER A 40 -3.56 -15.12 -7.59
C SER A 40 -4.05 -14.44 -6.31
N ALA A 41 -3.23 -13.52 -5.80
CA ALA A 41 -3.67 -12.54 -4.81
C ALA A 41 -4.82 -11.69 -5.37
N LYS A 42 -5.81 -11.42 -4.52
CA LYS A 42 -6.88 -10.46 -4.83
C LYS A 42 -6.33 -9.05 -4.60
N VAL A 43 -6.18 -8.28 -5.68
CA VAL A 43 -5.68 -6.92 -5.60
C VAL A 43 -6.77 -5.99 -5.06
N VAL A 44 -6.45 -5.21 -4.03
CA VAL A 44 -7.34 -4.19 -3.45
C VAL A 44 -6.82 -2.81 -3.85
N PRO A 45 -7.34 -2.21 -4.93
CA PRO A 45 -6.90 -0.91 -5.38
C PRO A 45 -7.35 0.19 -4.40
N TYR A 46 -6.46 1.14 -4.13
CA TYR A 46 -6.78 2.31 -3.33
C TYR A 46 -6.00 3.54 -3.81
N ALA A 47 -6.45 4.72 -3.41
CA ALA A 47 -5.77 5.98 -3.66
C ALA A 47 -5.59 6.74 -2.35
N ILE A 48 -4.43 7.38 -2.21
CA ILE A 48 -4.11 8.21 -1.06
C ILE A 48 -4.34 9.66 -1.45
N ARG A 49 -5.25 10.33 -0.75
CA ARG A 49 -5.50 11.77 -0.88
C ARG A 49 -5.48 12.40 0.51
N ALA A 50 -4.62 13.39 0.70
CA ALA A 50 -4.54 14.11 1.95
C ALA A 50 -4.14 15.57 1.74
N THR A 51 -4.65 16.44 2.61
CA THR A 51 -4.24 17.84 2.69
C THR A 51 -3.32 18.04 3.88
N LEU A 52 -2.12 18.57 3.65
CA LEU A 52 -1.13 18.83 4.68
C LEU A 52 -1.18 20.31 5.09
N ARG A 53 -1.30 20.57 6.39
CA ARG A 53 -1.09 21.91 6.96
C ARG A 53 0.28 21.97 7.61
N PHE A 54 0.98 23.06 7.38
CA PHE A 54 2.36 23.25 7.78
C PHE A 54 2.49 24.27 8.91
N PHE A 55 3.59 24.18 9.65
CA PHE A 55 4.01 25.27 10.52
C PHE A 55 4.43 26.50 9.70
N SER A 56 4.41 27.67 10.33
CA SER A 56 4.93 28.90 9.73
C SER A 56 6.43 28.76 9.47
N GLY A 57 6.83 28.94 8.21
CA GLY A 57 8.22 28.81 7.77
C GLY A 57 8.37 28.79 6.24
N PRO A 58 9.58 29.03 5.72
CA PRO A 58 9.82 29.16 4.28
C PRO A 58 9.80 27.82 3.52
N ASP A 59 9.98 26.69 4.21
CA ASP A 59 10.36 25.41 3.59
C ASP A 59 9.19 24.43 3.33
N ARG A 60 7.97 24.94 3.14
CA ARG A 60 6.76 24.12 2.92
C ARG A 60 6.88 23.16 1.73
N GLY A 61 7.44 23.64 0.62
CA GLY A 61 7.65 22.81 -0.57
C GLY A 61 8.58 21.62 -0.30
N VAL A 62 9.60 21.80 0.54
CA VAL A 62 10.53 20.74 0.95
C VAL A 62 9.82 19.72 1.84
N ALA A 63 9.03 20.19 2.81
CA ALA A 63 8.25 19.32 3.67
C ALA A 63 7.21 18.51 2.89
N LEU A 64 6.51 19.12 1.92
CA LEU A 64 5.56 18.42 1.05
C LEU A 64 6.26 17.34 0.20
N ALA A 65 7.42 17.65 -0.38
CA ALA A 65 8.18 16.70 -1.18
C ALA A 65 8.68 15.51 -0.34
N GLU A 66 9.16 15.75 0.88
CA GLU A 66 9.59 14.68 1.79
C GLU A 66 8.40 13.84 2.28
N ALA A 67 7.25 14.46 2.60
CA ALA A 67 6.03 13.74 2.94
C ALA A 67 5.56 12.84 1.80
N ARG A 68 5.64 13.33 0.55
CA ARG A 68 5.34 12.55 -0.65
C ARG A 68 6.26 11.34 -0.76
N LYS A 69 7.57 11.55 -0.69
CA LYS A 69 8.58 10.48 -0.77
C LYS A 69 8.36 9.40 0.28
N ARG A 70 8.05 9.78 1.53
CA ARG A 70 7.76 8.83 2.61
C ARG A 70 6.46 8.07 2.40
N THR A 71 5.44 8.74 1.86
CA THR A 71 4.16 8.11 1.52
C THR A 71 4.31 7.12 0.37
N ASP A 72 5.10 7.46 -0.66
CA ASP A 72 5.44 6.55 -1.77
C ASP A 72 6.18 5.31 -1.23
N ARG A 73 7.15 5.50 -0.33
CA ARG A 73 7.86 4.39 0.31
C ARG A 73 6.92 3.51 1.14
N PHE A 74 6.06 4.12 1.96
CA PHE A 74 5.09 3.39 2.75
C PHE A 74 4.16 2.54 1.87
N ALA A 75 3.63 3.10 0.78
CA ALA A 75 2.79 2.37 -0.17
C ALA A 75 3.54 1.21 -0.83
N ALA A 76 4.82 1.39 -1.16
CA ALA A 76 5.66 0.32 -1.72
C ALA A 76 5.93 -0.79 -0.69
N ASP A 77 6.24 -0.44 0.55
CA ASP A 77 6.52 -1.38 1.64
C ASP A 77 5.27 -2.20 2.01
N MET A 78 4.08 -1.59 1.91
CA MET A 78 2.80 -2.24 2.16
C MET A 78 2.25 -3.05 0.98
N ARG A 79 2.87 -3.00 -0.20
CA ARG A 79 2.47 -3.80 -1.38
C ARG A 79 2.83 -5.27 -1.21
N ARG A 80 2.20 -5.94 -0.25
CA ARG A 80 2.43 -7.35 0.13
C ARG A 80 1.11 -7.99 0.56
N ILE A 81 1.01 -9.31 0.40
CA ILE A 81 -0.19 -10.07 0.80
C ILE A 81 -0.42 -9.94 2.31
N GLY A 82 -1.66 -9.66 2.71
CA GLY A 82 -2.07 -9.56 4.10
C GLY A 82 -1.60 -8.29 4.82
N MET A 83 -0.99 -7.34 4.12
CA MET A 83 -0.61 -6.06 4.71
C MET A 83 -1.75 -5.06 4.57
N GLU A 84 -2.30 -4.65 5.70
CA GLU A 84 -3.34 -3.62 5.77
C GLU A 84 -2.73 -2.21 5.60
N ILE A 85 -3.46 -1.32 4.95
CA ILE A 85 -3.14 0.12 4.95
C ILE A 85 -3.86 0.78 6.11
N THR A 86 -3.14 1.03 7.20
CA THR A 86 -3.74 1.59 8.41
C THR A 86 -3.72 3.12 8.40
N VAL A 87 -4.70 3.75 9.06
CA VAL A 87 -4.81 5.22 9.14
C VAL A 87 -3.62 5.84 9.88
N ASP A 88 -3.18 5.20 10.96
CA ASP A 88 -2.01 5.62 11.74
C ASP A 88 -0.71 5.50 10.93
N GLY A 89 -0.57 4.45 10.12
CA GLY A 89 0.55 4.27 9.19
C GLY A 89 0.61 5.37 8.14
N LEU A 90 -0.54 5.73 7.54
CA LEU A 90 -0.65 6.84 6.60
C LEU A 90 -0.29 8.18 7.25
N HIS A 91 -0.81 8.44 8.45
CA HIS A 91 -0.47 9.65 9.20
C HIS A 91 1.02 9.70 9.55
N ALA A 92 1.62 8.58 9.97
CA ALA A 92 3.04 8.51 10.28
C ALA A 92 3.92 8.76 9.05
N ALA A 93 3.52 8.25 7.88
CA ALA A 93 4.25 8.47 6.63
C ALA A 93 4.22 9.96 6.20
N MET A 94 3.08 10.63 6.38
CA MET A 94 2.89 12.03 5.98
C MET A 94 3.40 13.06 7.01
N ARG A 95 3.49 12.68 8.29
CA ARG A 95 4.00 13.56 9.36
C ARG A 95 5.53 13.64 9.34
N VAL A 96 6.02 14.53 8.49
CA VAL A 96 7.45 14.90 8.43
C VAL A 96 7.71 16.21 9.16
N ALA A 97 8.99 16.54 9.33
CA ALA A 97 9.37 17.84 9.90
C ALA A 97 8.76 18.98 9.07
N GLY A 98 8.08 19.91 9.74
CA GLY A 98 7.37 21.04 9.10
C GLY A 98 5.87 20.79 8.87
N VAL A 99 5.39 19.54 8.91
CA VAL A 99 3.94 19.24 8.85
C VAL A 99 3.36 19.30 10.25
N GLN A 100 2.33 20.13 10.42
CA GLN A 100 1.61 20.28 11.69
C GLN A 100 0.39 19.37 11.77
N LYS A 101 -0.40 19.31 10.68
CA LYS A 101 -1.64 18.54 10.64
C LYS A 101 -1.80 17.85 9.30
N VAL A 102 -2.25 16.60 9.36
CA VAL A 102 -2.63 15.80 8.20
C VAL A 102 -4.15 15.70 8.21
N LEU A 103 -4.79 16.10 7.12
CA LEU A 103 -6.20 15.89 6.85
C LEU A 103 -6.29 14.77 5.81
N LEU A 104 -6.59 13.56 6.25
CA LEU A 104 -6.69 12.40 5.36
C LEU A 104 -8.10 12.33 4.77
N ASP A 105 -8.22 12.49 3.45
CA ASP A 105 -9.49 12.40 2.73
C ASP A 105 -9.77 10.96 2.30
N SER A 106 -8.75 10.28 1.77
CA SER A 106 -8.84 8.88 1.34
C SER A 106 -7.50 8.17 1.54
N PRO A 107 -7.49 6.90 2.02
CA PRO A 107 -8.63 6.15 2.57
C PRO A 107 -8.90 6.55 4.04
N ALA A 108 -10.06 7.15 4.32
CA ALA A 108 -10.38 7.71 5.65
C ALA A 108 -10.35 6.67 6.80
N GLY A 109 -10.68 5.41 6.50
CA GLY A 109 -10.64 4.30 7.46
C GLY A 109 -9.49 3.32 7.23
N GLY A 110 -8.53 3.65 6.37
CA GLY A 110 -7.56 2.68 5.89
C GLY A 110 -8.14 1.72 4.84
N VAL A 111 -7.38 0.69 4.51
CA VAL A 111 -7.76 -0.33 3.52
C VAL A 111 -7.57 -1.71 4.16
N PRO A 112 -8.64 -2.33 4.69
CA PRO A 112 -8.56 -3.68 5.25
C PRO A 112 -8.23 -4.68 4.15
N VAL A 113 -7.38 -5.64 4.48
CA VAL A 113 -6.85 -6.64 3.55
C VAL A 113 -6.87 -8.00 4.24
N THR A 114 -7.37 -9.04 3.56
CA THR A 114 -7.31 -10.43 4.06
C THR A 114 -5.97 -11.10 3.76
N HIS A 115 -5.72 -12.28 4.34
CA HIS A 115 -4.52 -13.08 4.07
C HIS A 115 -4.36 -13.57 2.61
N GLU A 116 -5.35 -13.32 1.74
CA GLU A 116 -5.32 -13.64 0.31
C GLU A 116 -5.35 -12.39 -0.58
N GLN A 117 -5.38 -11.21 0.04
CA GLN A 117 -5.44 -9.93 -0.64
C GLN A 117 -4.12 -9.17 -0.52
N ALA A 118 -3.86 -8.26 -1.45
CA ALA A 118 -2.76 -7.33 -1.37
C ALA A 118 -3.24 -5.92 -1.77
N PRO A 119 -2.86 -4.88 -1.03
CA PRO A 119 -3.24 -3.52 -1.40
C PRO A 119 -2.40 -3.05 -2.59
N TYR A 120 -3.01 -2.27 -3.48
CA TYR A 120 -2.34 -1.67 -4.63
C TYR A 120 -2.65 -0.18 -4.72
N CYS A 121 -1.61 0.64 -4.54
CA CYS A 121 -1.75 2.09 -4.60
C CYS A 121 -1.83 2.54 -6.07
N THR A 122 -2.97 3.09 -6.44
CA THR A 122 -3.26 3.60 -7.80
C THR A 122 -2.79 5.05 -8.00
N GLY A 123 -2.60 5.79 -6.90
CA GLY A 123 -2.18 7.18 -6.94
C GLY A 123 -2.04 7.79 -5.55
N ILE A 124 -1.17 8.79 -5.46
CA ILE A 124 -0.89 9.57 -4.25
C ILE A 124 -0.99 11.05 -4.59
N GLU A 125 -1.93 11.74 -3.94
CA GLU A 125 -2.17 13.16 -4.08
C GLU A 125 -2.05 13.82 -2.70
N LEU A 126 -0.98 14.58 -2.51
CA LEU A 126 -0.76 15.37 -1.31
C LEU A 126 -0.91 16.85 -1.66
N ILE A 127 -1.87 17.51 -1.02
CA ILE A 127 -2.24 18.89 -1.30
C ILE A 127 -1.59 19.77 -0.25
N ASP A 128 -0.95 20.85 -0.70
CA ASP A 128 -0.49 21.90 0.20
C ASP A 128 -1.69 22.72 0.68
N GLY A 129 -2.05 22.51 1.94
CA GLY A 129 -3.13 23.22 2.59
C GLY A 129 -2.74 24.59 3.14
N GLY A 130 -1.48 25.02 3.08
CA GLY A 130 -1.09 26.26 3.72
C GLY A 130 -0.62 26.10 5.17
N VAL A 131 -0.37 27.25 5.80
CA VAL A 131 -0.03 27.32 7.23
C VAL A 131 -1.30 27.01 8.03
N ALA A 132 -1.17 26.33 9.17
CA ALA A 132 -2.34 25.95 9.97
C ALA A 132 -2.99 27.11 10.75
N ASP A 133 -2.56 28.35 10.53
CA ASP A 133 -3.09 29.55 11.18
C ASP A 133 -4.34 30.04 10.43
N ASP A 134 -5.50 29.57 10.91
CA ASP A 134 -6.71 30.35 11.27
C ASP A 134 -7.66 29.46 12.11
#